data_AF-A0ABD2WHJ6-F1
#
_entry.id   AF-A0ABD2WHJ6-F1
#
_cell.length_a   1.000
_cell.length_b   1.000
_cell.length_c   1.000
_cell.angle_alpha   90.00
_cell.angle_beta   90.00
_cell.angle_gamma   90.00
#
_symmetry.space_group_name_H-M   'P 1'
#
loop_
_entity.id
_entity.type
_entity.pdbx_description
1 polymer ?
#
loop_
_entity_poly.entity_id
_entity_poly.type
_entity_poly.pdbx_seq_one_letter_code
_entity_poly.pdbx_strand_id
1 'polypeptide(L)'
;MMVTPSLSHYDLIQLPRDRAMRLVTHWDYFDFENNNDLWKLPAGPRQACAKHLSEIISRRFYLEWAMDPFVELIHDRLLLICCDMVLETLTNKDLFNICLAYDLSCDD
;
A
#
# COMPACT_ATOMS: atom_id res chain seq x y z
N MET A 1 23.99 1.19 -6.46
CA MET A 1 23.49 1.89 -5.26
C MET A 1 22.82 3.18 -5.75
N MET A 2 21.51 3.14 -6.03
CA MET A 2 20.77 4.34 -6.40
C MET A 2 20.39 5.06 -5.10
N VAL A 3 21.04 6.19 -4.86
CA VAL A 3 20.59 7.18 -3.87
C VAL A 3 19.44 7.90 -4.55
N THR A 4 18.20 7.52 -4.25
CA THR A 4 17.03 8.29 -4.66
C THR A 4 17.12 9.67 -4.02
N PRO A 5 16.86 10.77 -4.76
CA PRO A 5 16.79 12.08 -4.16
C PRO A 5 15.68 12.04 -3.11
N SER A 6 15.97 12.50 -1.88
CA SER A 6 15.01 12.58 -0.79
C SER A 6 13.81 13.42 -1.26
N LEU A 7 12.75 12.75 -1.69
CA LEU A 7 11.48 13.36 -2.07
C LEU A 7 11.00 14.22 -0.91
N SER A 8 10.64 15.47 -1.19
CA SER A 8 10.03 16.28 -0.15
C SER A 8 8.64 15.72 0.18
N HIS A 9 8.18 15.98 1.39
CA HIS A 9 6.86 15.53 1.86
C HIS A 9 5.70 15.97 0.96
N TYR A 10 5.83 17.15 0.34
CA TYR A 10 4.87 17.67 -0.62
C TYR A 10 4.89 16.85 -1.92
N ASP A 11 6.07 16.48 -2.40
CA ASP A 11 6.21 15.65 -3.60
C ASP A 11 5.59 14.26 -3.38
N LEU A 12 5.74 13.70 -2.19
CA LEU A 12 5.18 12.37 -1.87
C LEU A 12 3.65 12.35 -1.89
N ILE A 13 3.02 13.39 -1.34
CA ILE A 13 1.55 13.53 -1.29
C ILE A 13 0.98 13.80 -2.69
N GLN A 14 1.75 14.46 -3.57
CA GLN A 14 1.31 14.77 -4.93
C GLN A 14 1.63 13.70 -5.96
N LEU A 15 2.48 12.72 -5.61
CA LEU A 15 2.81 11.65 -6.53
C LEU A 15 1.59 10.77 -6.79
N PRO A 16 1.37 10.38 -8.06
CA PRO A 16 0.47 9.29 -8.39
C PRO A 16 0.82 8.04 -7.58
N ARG A 17 -0.20 7.36 -7.05
CA ARG A 17 -0.07 6.24 -6.11
C ARG A 17 0.87 5.14 -6.63
N ASP A 18 0.78 4.84 -7.92
CA ASP A 18 1.62 3.91 -8.67
C ASP A 18 3.11 4.26 -8.61
N ARG A 19 3.45 5.55 -8.70
CA ARG A 19 4.84 6.03 -8.56
C ARG A 19 5.28 6.08 -7.11
N ALA A 20 4.40 6.50 -6.21
CA ALA A 20 4.71 6.57 -4.78
C ALA A 20 5.06 5.18 -4.22
N MET A 21 4.31 4.13 -4.58
CA MET A 21 4.59 2.75 -4.14
C MET A 21 5.98 2.21 -4.54
N ARG A 22 6.56 2.72 -5.64
CA ARG A 22 7.88 2.29 -6.11
C ARG A 22 9.02 3.01 -5.40
N LEU A 23 8.72 4.17 -4.81
CA LEU A 23 9.71 5.09 -4.25
C LEU A 23 9.71 5.09 -2.72
N VAL A 24 8.66 4.55 -2.10
CA VAL A 24 8.46 4.58 -0.65
C VAL A 24 8.54 3.18 -0.09
N THR A 25 9.41 3.02 0.89
CA THR A 25 9.63 1.82 1.69
C THR A 25 9.08 2.02 3.11
N HIS A 26 9.03 0.94 3.89
CA HIS A 26 8.64 1.05 5.30
C HIS A 26 9.61 1.93 6.11
N TRP A 27 10.89 2.01 5.72
CA TRP A 27 11.87 2.88 6.36
C TRP A 27 11.55 4.35 6.13
N ASP A 28 11.02 4.69 4.95
CA ASP A 28 10.59 6.05 4.65
C ASP A 28 9.39 6.48 5.51
N TYR A 29 8.55 5.55 6.00
CA TYR A 29 7.53 5.87 7.02
C TYR A 29 8.17 6.34 8.33
N PHE A 30 9.14 5.56 8.84
CA PHE A 30 9.82 5.87 10.10
C PHE A 30 10.65 7.14 9.98
N ASP A 31 11.27 7.37 8.84
CA ASP A 31 11.99 8.61 8.56
C ASP A 31 11.01 9.79 8.50
N PHE A 32 9.85 9.63 7.86
CA PHE A 32 8.81 10.65 7.79
C PHE A 32 8.19 10.96 9.16
N GLU A 33 8.02 9.98 10.04
CA GLU A 33 7.49 10.22 11.39
C GLU A 33 8.51 10.91 12.31
N ASN A 34 9.80 10.57 12.18
CA ASN A 34 10.86 11.06 13.06
C ASN A 34 11.54 12.35 12.58
N ASN A 35 11.76 12.52 11.27
CA ASN A 35 12.43 13.69 10.68
C ASN A 35 11.47 14.78 10.22
N ASN A 36 10.16 14.56 10.33
CA ASN A 36 9.19 15.54 9.90
C ASN A 36 8.48 16.19 11.09
N ASP A 37 8.23 17.48 10.93
CA ASP A 37 7.44 18.30 11.85
C ASP A 37 5.94 17.93 11.83
N LEU A 38 5.57 16.70 11.48
CA LEU A 38 4.20 16.21 11.52
C LEU A 38 3.56 16.42 12.90
N TRP A 39 4.35 16.27 13.96
CA TRP A 39 3.91 16.57 15.32
C TRP A 39 3.58 18.05 15.54
N LYS A 40 4.09 18.98 14.71
CA LYS A 40 3.74 20.40 14.71
C LYS A 40 2.40 20.68 14.00
N LEU A 41 1.92 19.78 13.15
CA LEU A 41 0.61 19.95 12.52
C LEU A 41 -0.51 19.77 13.55
N PRO A 42 -1.65 20.47 13.42
CA PRO A 42 -2.84 20.19 14.22
C PRO A 42 -3.29 18.73 14.05
N ALA A 43 -3.99 18.19 15.04
CA ALA A 43 -4.34 16.77 15.11
C ALA A 43 -5.05 16.25 13.84
N GLY A 44 -6.00 17.01 13.28
CA GLY A 44 -6.75 16.61 12.08
C GLY A 44 -5.85 16.42 10.84
N PRO A 45 -5.13 17.46 10.36
CA PRO A 45 -4.18 17.35 9.26
C PRO A 45 -3.11 16.28 9.49
N ARG A 46 -2.60 16.17 10.72
CA ARG A 46 -1.62 15.14 11.09
C ARG A 46 -2.16 13.73 10.86
N GLN A 47 -3.38 13.47 11.34
CA GLN A 47 -4.04 12.18 11.17
C GLN A 47 -4.34 11.87 9.69
N ALA A 48 -4.74 12.88 8.93
CA ALA A 48 -4.98 12.73 7.49
C ALA A 48 -3.68 12.38 6.73
N CYS A 49 -2.58 13.08 7.02
CA CYS A 49 -1.27 12.77 6.44
C CYS A 49 -0.79 11.37 6.83
N ALA A 50 -0.85 11.02 8.12
CA ALA A 50 -0.45 9.70 8.60
C ALA A 50 -1.25 8.57 7.94
N LYS A 51 -2.57 8.75 7.81
CA LYS A 51 -3.44 7.80 7.10
C LYS A 51 -3.07 7.68 5.62
N HIS A 52 -2.86 8.80 4.93
CA HIS A 52 -2.51 8.79 3.52
C HIS A 52 -1.16 8.10 3.25
N LEU A 53 -0.16 8.36 4.07
CA LEU A 53 1.16 7.71 3.99
C LEU A 53 1.05 6.22 4.30
N SER A 54 0.34 5.86 5.36
CA SER A 54 0.09 4.46 5.71
C SER A 54 -0.60 3.73 4.55
N GLU A 55 -1.58 4.34 3.89
CA GLU A 55 -2.23 3.78 2.71
C GLU A 55 -1.25 3.57 1.54
N ILE A 56 -0.36 4.52 1.25
CA ILE A 56 0.66 4.39 0.18
C ILE A 56 1.62 3.24 0.49
N ILE A 57 2.12 3.18 1.73
CA ILE A 57 3.19 2.26 2.12
C ILE A 57 2.67 0.84 2.25
N SER A 58 1.50 0.68 2.88
CA SER A 58 0.86 -0.63 3.01
C SER A 58 0.30 -1.16 1.68
N ARG A 59 0.05 -0.29 0.69
CA ARG A 59 -0.55 -0.70 -0.58
C ARG A 59 0.24 -1.80 -1.27
N ARG A 60 1.54 -1.62 -1.42
CA ARG A 60 2.39 -2.60 -2.11
C ARG A 60 2.39 -3.94 -1.38
N PHE A 61 2.49 -3.90 -0.04
CA PHE A 61 2.39 -5.09 0.79
C PHE A 61 1.07 -5.82 0.57
N TYR A 62 -0.06 -5.12 0.58
CA TYR A 62 -1.36 -5.75 0.36
C TYR A 62 -1.54 -6.27 -1.07
N LEU A 63 -0.96 -5.63 -2.08
CA LEU A 63 -1.01 -6.12 -3.47
C LEU A 63 -0.24 -7.44 -3.61
N GLU A 64 0.99 -7.47 -3.11
CA GLU A 64 1.83 -8.67 -3.14
C GLU A 64 1.20 -9.79 -2.30
N TRP A 65 0.66 -9.47 -1.12
CA TRP A 65 0.06 -10.47 -0.23
C TRP A 65 -1.29 -11.01 -0.74
N ALA A 66 -2.11 -10.21 -1.41
CA ALA A 66 -3.42 -10.64 -1.88
C ALA A 66 -3.38 -11.44 -3.20
N MET A 67 -2.24 -11.45 -3.92
CA MET A 67 -2.13 -12.11 -5.22
C MET A 67 -2.39 -13.61 -5.15
N ASP A 68 -1.64 -14.34 -4.31
CA ASP A 68 -1.77 -15.79 -4.20
C ASP A 68 -3.17 -16.19 -3.66
N PRO A 69 -3.67 -15.58 -2.56
CA PRO A 69 -5.05 -15.78 -2.10
C PRO A 69 -6.10 -15.55 -3.19
N PHE A 70 -5.94 -14.49 -3.98
CA PHE A 70 -6.90 -14.16 -5.04
C PHE A 70 -6.92 -15.22 -6.13
N VAL A 71 -5.74 -15.63 -6.62
CA VAL A 71 -5.59 -16.66 -7.66
C VAL A 71 -6.20 -17.98 -7.22
N GLU A 72 -5.95 -18.37 -5.97
CA GLU A 72 -6.52 -19.59 -5.39
C GLU A 72 -8.05 -19.52 -5.24
N LEU A 73 -8.59 -18.41 -4.71
CA LEU A 73 -10.03 -18.22 -4.57
C LEU A 73 -10.77 -18.26 -5.91
N ILE A 74 -10.18 -17.72 -6.98
CA ILE A 74 -10.78 -17.78 -8.31
C ILE A 74 -10.49 -19.08 -9.06
N HIS A 75 -9.72 -20.01 -8.47
CA HIS A 75 -9.35 -21.31 -9.05
C HIS A 75 -8.69 -21.17 -10.43
N ASP A 76 -7.70 -20.28 -10.55
CA ASP A 76 -6.94 -20.04 -11.79
C ASP A 76 -7.80 -19.68 -13.02
N ARG A 77 -9.02 -19.18 -12.82
CA ARG A 77 -9.95 -18.86 -13.93
C ARG A 77 -9.52 -17.64 -14.75
N LEU A 78 -8.54 -16.87 -14.27
CA LEU A 78 -7.99 -15.70 -14.96
C LEU A 78 -6.48 -15.87 -15.14
N LEU A 79 -5.96 -15.30 -16.22
CA LEU A 79 -4.51 -15.16 -16.42
C LEU A 79 -3.94 -14.25 -15.33
N LEU A 80 -2.71 -14.52 -14.88
CA LEU A 80 -2.05 -13.76 -13.82
C LEU A 80 -2.01 -12.24 -14.10
N ILE A 81 -1.83 -11.85 -15.36
CA ILE A 81 -1.86 -10.43 -15.79
C ILE A 81 -3.23 -9.80 -15.52
N CYS A 82 -4.32 -10.54 -15.74
CA CYS A 82 -5.66 -10.05 -15.44
C CYS A 82 -5.90 -9.94 -13.94
N CYS A 83 -5.34 -10.85 -13.13
CA CYS A 83 -5.39 -10.76 -11.67
C CYS A 83 -4.71 -9.48 -11.16
N ASP A 84 -3.52 -9.19 -11.67
CA ASP A 84 -2.78 -7.97 -11.33
C ASP A 84 -3.59 -6.71 -11.62
N MET A 85 -4.16 -6.61 -12.83
CA MET A 85 -5.03 -5.49 -13.21
C MET A 85 -6.26 -5.36 -12.31
N VAL A 86 -6.87 -6.46 -11.87
CA VAL A 86 -8.02 -6.42 -10.95
C VAL A 86 -7.56 -5.90 -9.59
N LEU A 87 -6.51 -6.49 -9.01
CA LEU A 87 -6.01 -6.13 -7.69
C LEU A 87 -5.54 -4.66 -7.63
N GLU A 88 -4.93 -4.16 -8.70
CA GLU A 88 -4.53 -2.75 -8.82
C GLU A 88 -5.69 -1.76 -8.66
N THR A 89 -6.92 -2.15 -9.01
CA THR A 89 -8.12 -1.30 -8.89
C THR A 89 -8.76 -1.29 -7.50
N LEU A 90 -8.42 -2.26 -6.65
CA LEU A 90 -9.07 -2.46 -5.34
C LEU A 90 -8.53 -1.50 -4.27
N THR A 91 -9.18 -1.32 -3.13
CA THR A 91 -8.60 -0.57 -1.98
C THR A 91 -7.75 -1.50 -1.09
N ASN A 92 -6.92 -0.96 -0.18
CA ASN A 92 -6.17 -1.80 0.78
C ASN A 92 -7.09 -2.65 1.65
N LYS A 93 -8.29 -2.12 1.98
CA LYS A 93 -9.31 -2.86 2.71
C LYS A 93 -9.81 -4.05 1.90
N ASP A 94 -10.06 -3.86 0.62
CA ASP A 94 -10.52 -4.93 -0.26
C ASP A 94 -9.45 -6.01 -0.44
N LEU A 95 -8.19 -5.61 -0.64
CA LEU A 95 -7.06 -6.54 -0.70
C LEU A 95 -6.91 -7.36 0.60
N PHE A 96 -7.01 -6.70 1.76
CA PHE A 96 -6.98 -7.39 3.04
C PHE A 96 -8.15 -8.37 3.21
N ASN A 97 -9.36 -7.99 2.76
CA ASN A 97 -10.51 -8.87 2.82
C ASN A 97 -10.35 -10.12 1.94
N ILE A 98 -9.62 -10.03 0.82
CA ILE A 98 -9.28 -11.20 -0.01
C ILE A 98 -8.41 -12.17 0.80
N CYS A 99 -7.35 -11.68 1.45
CA CYS A 99 -6.50 -12.50 2.31
C CYS A 99 -7.32 -13.19 3.42
N LEU A 100 -8.20 -12.43 4.09
CA LEU A 100 -9.08 -12.98 5.13
C LEU A 100 -10.05 -14.04 4.58
N ALA A 101 -10.63 -13.82 3.40
CA ALA A 101 -11.55 -14.77 2.80
C ALA A 101 -10.85 -16.08 2.44
N TYR A 102 -9.59 -16.01 2.00
CA TYR A 102 -8.77 -17.17 1.72
C TYR A 102 -8.46 -17.95 3.00
N ASP A 103 -7.98 -17.29 4.04
CA ASP A 103 -7.70 -17.93 5.34
C ASP A 103 -8.94 -18.68 5.86
N LEU A 104 -10.12 -18.06 5.79
CA LEU A 104 -11.38 -18.68 6.19
C LEU A 104 -11.79 -19.87 5.31
N SER A 105 -11.34 -19.93 4.05
CA SER A 105 -11.64 -21.05 3.15
C SER A 105 -10.70 -22.25 3.34
N CYS A 106 -9.55 -22.06 4.00
CA CYS A 106 -8.59 -23.12 4.31
C CYS A 106 -8.86 -23.79 5.67
N ASP A 107 -9.66 -23.16 6.54
CA ASP A 107 -10.03 -23.68 7.86
C ASP A 107 -11.24 -24.65 7.84
N ASP A 108 -11.85 -24.89 6.67
CA ASP A 108 -12.92 -25.88 6.41
C ASP A 108 -12.36 -27.22 5.85
#